data_AF-A0A6I4IM72-F1
#
_entry.id   AF-A0A6I4IM72-F1
#
_cell.length_a   1.000
_cell.length_b   1.000
_cell.length_c   1.000
_cell.angle_alpha   90.00
_cell.angle_beta   90.00
_cell.angle_gamma   90.00
#
_symmetry.space_group_name_H-M   'P 1'
#
loop_
_entity.id
_entity.type
_entity.pdbx_description
1 polymer ?
#
loop_
_entity_poly.entity_id
_entity_poly.type
_entity_poly.pdbx_seq_one_letter_code
_entity_poly.pdbx_strand_id
1 'polypeptide(L)'
;TRGQLGPDNVNKRLKQTTELDGKNVTVRIPQDPGQAGKSQALAFTKLLSGYHVVAKPVSGDKITRAQPFAAQVNVGNVRMLKGDWNKAFIEELRNFPNGTNDDQVDGGSDAFNELHEGFETFFADMGFAR
;
A
#
# COMPACT_ATOMS: atom_id res chain seq x y z
N THR A 1 -1.09 -16.06 2.41
CA THR A 1 -1.03 -16.00 3.90
C THR A 1 0.14 -15.13 4.34
N ARG A 2 0.10 -14.57 5.56
CA ARG A 2 1.18 -13.75 6.13
C ARG A 2 2.50 -14.54 6.19
N GLY A 3 3.64 -13.89 5.99
CA GLY A 3 4.94 -14.57 6.10
C GLY A 3 6.12 -13.61 5.95
N GLN A 4 7.22 -13.92 6.64
CA GLN A 4 8.52 -13.27 6.44
C GLN A 4 9.23 -13.97 5.29
N LEU A 5 9.49 -13.25 4.21
CA LEU A 5 10.01 -13.81 2.97
C LEU A 5 11.38 -13.21 2.66
N GLY A 6 12.27 -14.04 2.12
CA GLY A 6 13.51 -13.55 1.50
C GLY A 6 13.20 -12.68 0.26
N PRO A 7 14.14 -11.82 -0.18
CA PRO A 7 13.91 -10.84 -1.25
C PRO A 7 13.32 -11.43 -2.54
N ASP A 8 13.81 -12.60 -2.98
CA ASP A 8 13.30 -13.25 -4.20
C ASP A 8 11.86 -13.73 -4.05
N ASN A 9 11.50 -14.20 -2.87
CA ASN A 9 10.14 -14.65 -2.57
C ASN A 9 9.18 -13.47 -2.43
N VAL A 10 9.66 -12.30 -1.97
CA VAL A 10 8.90 -11.04 -2.00
C VAL A 10 8.62 -10.65 -3.46
N ASN A 11 9.64 -10.61 -4.32
CA ASN A 11 9.48 -10.26 -5.73
C ASN A 11 8.49 -11.19 -6.46
N LYS A 12 8.64 -12.51 -6.28
CA LYS A 12 7.72 -13.50 -6.86
C LYS A 12 6.29 -13.28 -6.39
N ARG A 13 6.11 -13.07 -5.09
CA ARG A 13 4.79 -12.86 -4.51
C ARG A 13 4.15 -11.56 -4.96
N LEU A 14 4.92 -10.47 -5.02
CA LEU A 14 4.44 -9.18 -5.52
C LEU A 14 3.95 -9.33 -6.95
N LYS A 15 4.77 -9.91 -7.83
CA LYS A 15 4.40 -10.15 -9.24
C LYS A 15 3.16 -11.04 -9.36
N GLN A 16 3.10 -12.15 -8.63
CA GLN A 16 1.96 -13.07 -8.66
C GLN A 16 0.66 -12.39 -8.18
N THR A 17 0.71 -11.60 -7.11
CA THR A 17 -0.47 -10.85 -6.64
C THR A 17 -0.93 -9.85 -7.68
N THR A 18 -0.02 -9.06 -8.26
CA THR A 18 -0.36 -8.08 -9.31
C THR A 18 -0.92 -8.74 -10.58
N GLU A 19 -0.42 -9.93 -10.95
CA GLU A 19 -0.97 -10.72 -12.06
C GLU A 19 -2.42 -11.18 -11.79
N LEU A 20 -2.72 -11.59 -10.56
CA LEU A 20 -4.07 -12.02 -10.16
C LEU A 20 -5.05 -10.84 -10.07
N ASP A 21 -4.60 -9.69 -9.59
CA ASP A 21 -5.41 -8.46 -9.48
C ASP A 21 -5.69 -7.86 -10.87
N GLY A 22 -4.76 -8.03 -11.81
CA GLY A 22 -4.89 -7.56 -13.18
C GLY A 22 -4.56 -6.07 -13.35
N LYS A 23 -4.67 -5.58 -14.60
CA LYS A 23 -4.19 -4.24 -14.98
C LYS A 23 -5.04 -3.06 -14.52
N ASN A 24 -6.27 -3.32 -14.06
CA ASN A 24 -7.19 -2.28 -13.60
C ASN A 24 -6.94 -1.89 -12.13
N VAL A 25 -6.04 -2.57 -11.44
CA VAL A 25 -5.69 -2.32 -10.06
C VAL A 25 -4.38 -1.55 -9.99
N THR A 26 -4.38 -0.42 -9.29
CA THR A 26 -3.19 0.38 -9.02
C THR A 26 -2.36 -0.28 -7.91
N VAL A 27 -1.07 -0.47 -8.16
CA VAL A 27 -0.12 -0.98 -7.17
C VAL A 27 0.61 0.19 -6.51
N ARG A 28 0.27 0.48 -5.25
CA ARG A 28 0.94 1.50 -4.43
C ARG A 28 2.19 0.91 -3.76
N ILE A 29 3.35 1.52 -3.96
CA ILE A 29 4.64 1.09 -3.39
C ILE A 29 5.20 2.16 -2.45
N PRO A 30 5.26 1.95 -1.13
CA PRO A 30 5.89 2.90 -0.22
C PRO A 30 7.38 3.07 -0.56
N GLN A 31 7.86 4.31 -0.60
CA GLN A 31 9.27 4.61 -0.84
C GLN A 31 9.86 5.32 0.39
N ASP A 32 10.81 4.67 1.05
CA ASP A 32 11.58 5.33 2.11
C ASP A 32 12.50 6.42 1.52
N PRO A 33 12.76 7.52 2.26
CA PRO A 33 13.54 8.65 1.75
C PRO A 33 15.01 8.30 1.47
N GLY A 34 15.53 7.25 2.12
CA GLY A 34 16.90 6.78 1.94
C GLY A 34 17.17 6.16 0.57
N GLN A 35 18.45 6.04 0.22
CA GLN A 35 18.88 5.48 -1.08
C GLN A 35 18.33 4.06 -1.30
N ALA A 36 18.35 3.21 -0.26
CA ALA A 36 17.85 1.85 -0.34
C ALA A 36 16.35 1.80 -0.70
N GLY A 37 15.53 2.68 -0.12
CA GLY A 37 14.10 2.78 -0.41
C GLY A 37 13.83 3.20 -1.86
N LYS A 38 14.57 4.21 -2.35
CA LYS A 38 14.49 4.64 -3.76
C LYS A 38 14.89 3.53 -4.73
N SER A 39 15.97 2.80 -4.43
CA SER A 39 16.41 1.67 -5.25
C SER A 39 15.39 0.52 -5.25
N GLN A 40 14.77 0.23 -4.10
CA GLN A 40 13.74 -0.80 -3.98
C GLN A 40 12.48 -0.43 -4.76
N ALA A 41 11.99 0.81 -4.60
CA ALA A 41 10.83 1.30 -5.36
C ALA A 41 11.08 1.20 -6.87
N LEU A 42 12.27 1.62 -7.34
CA LEU A 42 12.65 1.50 -8.75
C LEU A 42 12.71 0.03 -9.22
N ALA A 43 13.23 -0.87 -8.39
CA ALA A 43 13.30 -2.30 -8.72
C ALA A 43 11.91 -2.93 -8.86
N PHE A 44 10.99 -2.61 -7.95
CA PHE A 44 9.61 -3.11 -8.02
C PHE A 44 8.84 -2.51 -9.21
N THR A 45 9.00 -1.22 -9.50
CA THR A 45 8.39 -0.60 -10.69
C THR A 45 8.89 -1.26 -11.98
N LYS A 46 10.19 -1.60 -12.06
CA LYS A 46 10.75 -2.36 -13.20
C LYS A 46 10.18 -3.79 -13.28
N LEU A 47 10.06 -4.47 -12.14
CA LEU A 47 9.52 -5.82 -12.06
C LEU A 47 8.07 -5.90 -12.54
N LEU A 48 7.28 -4.85 -12.26
CA LEU A 48 5.87 -4.75 -12.58
C LEU A 48 5.61 -3.93 -13.86
N SER A 49 6.55 -3.96 -14.81
CA SER A 49 6.36 -3.30 -16.11
C SER A 49 5.08 -3.78 -16.80
N GLY A 50 4.27 -2.84 -17.28
CA GLY A 50 2.97 -3.10 -17.91
C GLY A 50 1.77 -3.09 -16.97
N TYR A 51 1.97 -2.80 -15.68
CA TYR A 51 0.92 -2.54 -14.69
C TYR A 51 0.91 -1.07 -14.26
N HIS A 52 -0.19 -0.62 -13.66
CA HIS A 52 -0.28 0.71 -13.08
C HIS A 52 0.38 0.71 -11.71
N VAL A 53 1.58 1.28 -11.61
CA VAL A 53 2.41 1.27 -10.38
C VAL A 53 2.70 2.70 -9.95
N VAL A 54 2.43 3.02 -8.68
CA VAL A 54 2.66 4.33 -8.09
C VAL A 54 3.58 4.18 -6.88
N ALA A 55 4.83 4.65 -7.02
CA ALA A 55 5.76 4.76 -5.92
C ALA A 55 5.69 6.17 -5.32
N LYS A 56 5.19 6.32 -4.10
CA LYS A 56 5.19 7.61 -3.37
C LYS A 56 6.09 7.54 -2.14
N PRO A 57 6.85 8.61 -1.86
CA PRO A 57 7.56 8.78 -0.61
C PRO A 57 6.60 8.67 0.58
N VAL A 58 7.01 7.94 1.61
CA VAL A 58 6.27 7.91 2.87
C VAL A 58 6.71 9.11 3.71
N SER A 59 5.76 9.98 4.07
CA SER A 59 5.96 11.13 4.95
C SER A 59 4.98 11.08 6.12
N GLY A 60 5.33 11.78 7.21
CA GLY A 60 4.56 11.74 8.46
C GLY A 60 4.68 10.40 9.20
N ASP A 61 4.14 10.37 10.42
CA ASP A 61 4.13 9.15 11.24
C ASP A 61 3.01 8.19 10.81
N LYS A 62 3.20 6.91 11.12
CA LYS A 62 2.27 5.82 10.77
C LYS A 62 0.86 6.04 11.33
N ILE A 63 0.74 6.65 12.51
CA ILE A 63 -0.55 6.86 13.18
C ILE A 63 -1.36 7.88 12.39
N THR A 64 -0.74 9.02 12.06
CA THR A 64 -1.38 10.08 11.27
C THR A 64 -1.85 9.56 9.91
N ARG A 65 -1.06 8.76 9.21
CA ARG A 65 -1.47 8.17 7.91
C ARG A 65 -2.65 7.20 8.02
N ALA A 66 -2.76 6.49 9.14
CA ALA A 66 -3.85 5.54 9.39
C ALA A 66 -5.16 6.21 9.85
N GLN A 67 -5.12 7.48 10.29
CA GLN A 67 -6.31 8.17 10.81
C GLN A 67 -7.50 8.22 9.83
N PRO A 68 -7.34 8.56 8.53
CA PRO A 68 -8.46 8.58 7.58
C PRO A 68 -9.14 7.21 7.44
N PHE A 69 -8.33 6.15 7.34
CA PHE A 69 -8.82 4.78 7.27
C PHE A 69 -9.56 4.38 8.55
N ALA A 70 -8.96 4.63 9.72
CA ALA A 70 -9.57 4.33 11.03
C ALA A 70 -10.91 5.05 11.22
N ALA A 71 -11.02 6.31 10.79
CA ALA A 71 -12.27 7.06 10.84
C ALA A 71 -13.38 6.36 10.04
N GLN A 72 -13.08 5.88 8.83
CA GLN A 72 -14.05 5.16 8.00
C GLN A 72 -14.42 3.78 8.55
N VAL A 73 -13.47 3.08 9.15
CA VAL A 73 -13.75 1.81 9.85
C VAL A 73 -14.74 2.04 11.00
N ASN A 74 -14.52 3.07 11.82
CA ASN A 74 -15.33 3.35 13.00
C ASN A 74 -16.78 3.74 12.68
N VAL A 75 -17.02 4.38 11.53
CA VAL A 75 -18.38 4.75 11.07
C VAL A 75 -19.03 3.67 10.20
N GLY A 76 -18.37 2.52 9.98
CA GLY A 76 -18.93 1.37 9.27
C GLY A 76 -18.87 1.45 7.74
N ASN A 77 -18.03 2.32 7.17
CA ASN A 77 -17.89 2.49 5.73
C ASN A 77 -16.89 1.51 5.08
N VAL A 78 -16.17 0.72 5.88
CA VAL A 78 -15.21 -0.28 5.40
C VAL A 78 -15.80 -1.68 5.51
N ARG A 79 -15.70 -2.45 4.42
CA ARG A 79 -16.10 -3.87 4.38
C ARG A 79 -14.88 -4.75 4.11
N MET A 80 -14.88 -5.92 4.74
CA MET A 80 -13.80 -6.90 4.62
C MET A 80 -14.32 -8.17 3.94
N LEU A 81 -13.66 -8.63 2.88
CA LEU A 81 -13.97 -9.92 2.28
C LEU A 81 -13.72 -11.03 3.31
N LYS A 82 -14.60 -12.04 3.37
CA LYS A 82 -14.44 -13.15 4.31
C LYS A 82 -13.26 -14.05 3.91
N GLY A 83 -12.34 -14.27 4.82
CA GLY A 83 -11.26 -15.23 4.67
C GLY A 83 -10.57 -15.55 6.00
N ASP A 84 -9.65 -16.52 5.96
CA ASP A 84 -8.93 -16.98 7.15
C ASP A 84 -7.99 -15.90 7.72
N TRP A 85 -7.67 -14.89 6.93
CA TRP A 85 -6.82 -13.76 7.29
C TRP A 85 -7.54 -12.71 8.17
N ASN A 86 -8.87 -12.68 8.19
CA ASN A 86 -9.65 -11.64 8.86
C ASN A 86 -9.33 -11.56 10.36
N LYS A 87 -9.21 -12.71 11.04
CA LYS A 87 -8.90 -12.73 12.49
C LYS A 87 -7.56 -12.07 12.78
N ALA A 88 -6.53 -12.42 12.01
CA ALA A 88 -5.19 -11.86 12.19
C ALA A 88 -5.15 -10.35 11.93
N PHE A 89 -5.86 -9.89 10.89
CA PHE A 89 -5.91 -8.46 10.56
C PHE A 89 -6.72 -7.65 11.58
N ILE A 90 -7.85 -8.17 12.07
CA ILE A 90 -8.64 -7.52 13.13
C ILE A 90 -7.84 -7.39 14.43
N GLU A 91 -7.08 -8.43 14.81
CA GLU A 91 -6.19 -8.36 15.97
C GLU A 91 -5.08 -7.33 15.79
N GLU A 92 -4.54 -7.16 14.58
CA GLU A 92 -3.56 -6.11 14.31
C GLU A 92 -4.18 -4.71 14.43
N LEU A 93 -5.38 -4.50 13.87
CA LEU A 93 -6.12 -3.24 13.99
C LEU A 93 -6.43 -2.86 15.44
N ARG A 94 -6.75 -3.83 16.30
CA ARG A 94 -7.03 -3.60 17.73
C ARG A 94 -5.80 -3.17 18.53
N ASN A 95 -4.63 -3.69 18.15
CA ASN A 95 -3.39 -3.45 18.87
C ASN A 95 -2.59 -2.29 18.29
N PHE A 96 -2.90 -1.81 17.08
CA PHE A 96 -2.23 -0.68 16.45
C PHE A 96 -2.45 0.62 17.27
N PRO A 97 -1.40 1.44 17.50
CA PRO A 97 -0.03 1.32 16.99
C PRO A 97 0.95 0.57 17.91
N ASN A 98 0.46 0.02 19.03
CA ASN A 98 1.31 -0.56 20.09
C ASN A 98 1.61 -2.07 19.89
N GLY A 99 1.08 -2.68 18.83
CA GLY A 99 1.30 -4.08 18.50
C GLY A 99 2.71 -4.35 17.98
N THR A 100 3.14 -5.62 18.01
CA THR A 100 4.43 -6.05 17.46
C THR A 100 4.52 -5.91 15.94
N ASN A 101 3.37 -5.88 15.26
CA ASN A 101 3.28 -5.82 13.82
C ASN A 101 2.31 -4.70 13.44
N ASP A 102 2.64 -3.97 12.39
CA ASP A 102 1.83 -2.88 11.87
C ASP A 102 1.75 -2.86 10.33
N ASP A 103 2.43 -3.78 9.65
CA ASP A 103 2.56 -3.82 8.20
C ASP A 103 1.22 -3.94 7.46
N GLN A 104 0.25 -4.69 8.01
CA GLN A 104 -1.06 -4.86 7.36
C GLN A 104 -1.89 -3.59 7.48
N VAL A 105 -1.82 -2.93 8.65
CA VAL A 105 -2.50 -1.64 8.89
C VAL A 105 -1.88 -0.54 8.04
N ASP A 106 -0.55 -0.49 7.95
CA ASP A 106 0.17 0.49 7.12
C ASP A 106 -0.18 0.30 5.64
N GLY A 107 -0.09 -0.92 5.12
CA GLY A 107 -0.44 -1.23 3.73
C GLY A 107 -1.91 -0.96 3.40
N GLY A 108 -2.83 -1.28 4.32
CA GLY A 108 -4.25 -0.99 4.14
C GLY A 108 -4.57 0.51 4.18
N SER A 109 -3.89 1.25 5.06
CA SER A 109 -4.07 2.70 5.20
C SER A 109 -3.53 3.46 4.00
N ASP A 110 -2.33 3.09 3.52
CA ASP A 110 -1.73 3.67 2.33
C ASP A 110 -2.57 3.37 1.07
N ALA A 111 -3.13 2.17 0.95
CA ALA A 111 -4.06 1.83 -0.12
C ALA A 111 -5.36 2.64 -0.04
N PHE A 112 -5.90 2.82 1.17
CA PHE A 112 -7.09 3.64 1.39
C PHE A 112 -6.84 5.11 0.99
N ASN A 113 -5.69 5.67 1.38
CA ASN A 113 -5.30 7.02 1.03
C ASN A 113 -5.11 7.17 -0.48
N GLU A 114 -4.45 6.21 -1.16
CA GLU A 114 -4.30 6.24 -2.62
C GLU A 114 -5.64 6.26 -3.36
N LEU A 115 -6.65 5.52 -2.86
CA LEU A 115 -7.99 5.52 -3.44
C LEU A 115 -8.72 6.87 -3.30
N HIS A 116 -8.40 7.67 -2.28
CA HIS A 116 -9.13 8.89 -1.93
C HIS A 116 -8.38 10.20 -2.22
N GLU A 117 -7.05 10.16 -2.28
CA GLU A 117 -6.22 11.30 -2.67
C GLU A 117 -6.35 11.61 -4.17
N GLY A 118 -6.90 10.68 -4.96
CA GLY A 118 -7.09 10.87 -6.38
C GLY A 118 -5.76 10.98 -7.11
N PHE A 119 -5.86 10.79 -8.43
CA PHE A 119 -4.76 10.96 -9.36
C PHE A 119 -4.32 12.43 -9.35
N GLU A 120 -3.37 12.80 -8.47
CA GLU A 120 -2.59 14.03 -8.62
C GLU A 120 -2.08 14.00 -10.05
N THR A 121 -2.67 14.89 -10.83
CA THR A 121 -2.71 14.87 -12.27
C THR A 121 -1.29 14.81 -12.80
N PHE A 122 -0.93 13.66 -13.39
CA PHE A 122 0.32 13.50 -14.15
C PHE A 122 0.50 14.60 -15.22
N PHE A 123 -0.56 15.33 -15.56
CA PHE A 123 -0.59 16.47 -16.47
C PHE A 123 -0.51 17.87 -15.82
N ALA A 124 -0.77 18.04 -14.52
CA ALA A 124 -0.68 19.36 -13.89
C ALA A 124 0.78 19.80 -13.69
N ASP A 125 1.67 18.88 -13.31
CA ASP A 125 3.09 19.19 -13.09
C ASP A 125 3.92 19.30 -14.38
N MET A 126 3.40 18.83 -15.52
CA MET A 126 4.06 18.96 -16.82
C MET A 126 3.70 20.25 -17.58
N GLY A 127 2.89 21.14 -17.00
CA GLY A 127 2.64 22.46 -17.59
C GLY A 127 1.90 22.46 -18.93
N PHE A 128 1.23 21.37 -19.31
CA PHE A 128 0.49 21.26 -20.58
C PHE A 128 -0.99 21.66 -20.50
N ALA A 129 -1.41 22.36 -19.45
CA ALA A 129 -2.77 22.90 -19.33
C ALA A 129 -2.79 24.44 -19.39
N ARG A 130 -2.51 24.98 -20.58
CA ARG A 130 -3.33 25.95 -21.33
C ARG A 130 -2.77 26.12 -22.74
#